data_AF-A0A1F8F995-F1
#
_entry.id   AF-A0A1F8F995-F1
#
_cell.length_a   1.000
_cell.length_b   1.000
_cell.length_c   1.000
_cell.angle_alpha   90.00
_cell.angle_beta   90.00
_cell.angle_gamma   90.00
#
_symmetry.space_group_name_H-M   'P 1'
#
loop_
_entity.id
_entity.type
_entity.pdbx_description
1 polymer ?
#
loop_
_entity_poly.entity_id
_entity_poly.type
_entity_poly.pdbx_seq_one_letter_code
_entity_poly.pdbx_strand_id
1 'polypeptide(L)'
;MEREDVLKFTNSVILLSKLFTTVEDKFLKRKLYEKLSDFVSAFMEQKSASSSASHNIDLNLKNSTNNLLDHLEYLAHISKNNVTPLLIAQRNLLKFKLHHILKQNEEGKTDKTSNTQQSLERLVSEHPATETELVLSKQKPTLLAQRRNNFGTGITTKERIFNYIKKTPDVRTKDVLNEFSALSGRTVKRSLKELIDGGFLRKRSDGIAVYYTCG
;
A
#
# COMPACT_ATOMS: atom_id res chain seq x y z
N MET A 1 -9.80 -6.28 19.43
CA MET A 1 -8.69 -5.95 18.52
C MET A 1 -7.92 -4.70 18.97
N GLU A 2 -8.58 -3.58 19.29
CA GLU A 2 -7.91 -2.33 19.73
C GLU A 2 -7.05 -2.44 21.00
N ARG A 3 -7.42 -3.31 21.96
CA ARG A 3 -6.60 -3.54 23.17
C ARG A 3 -5.22 -4.12 22.86
N GLU A 4 -5.11 -4.89 21.78
CA GLU A 4 -3.85 -5.54 21.42
C GLU A 4 -2.88 -4.57 20.74
N ASP A 5 -3.40 -3.61 19.96
CA ASP A 5 -2.63 -2.51 19.38
C ASP A 5 -1.99 -1.65 20.47
N VAL A 6 -2.79 -1.26 21.48
CA VAL A 6 -2.34 -0.45 22.61
C VAL A 6 -1.30 -1.21 23.42
N LEU A 7 -1.46 -2.51 23.61
CA LEU A 7 -0.49 -3.34 24.33
C LEU A 7 0.85 -3.43 23.59
N LYS A 8 0.83 -3.66 22.27
CA LYS A 8 2.04 -3.71 21.42
C LYS A 8 2.74 -2.36 21.35
N PHE A 9 1.99 -1.28 21.26
CA PHE A 9 2.51 0.09 21.35
C PHE A 9 3.18 0.34 22.70
N THR A 10 2.48 0.06 23.80
CA THR A 10 3.00 0.27 25.17
C THR A 10 4.27 -0.54 25.42
N ASN A 11 4.31 -1.79 24.98
CA ASN A 11 5.51 -2.62 25.08
C ASN A 11 6.68 -2.04 24.28
N SER A 12 6.41 -1.49 23.09
CA SER A 12 7.45 -0.83 22.27
C SER A 12 7.98 0.42 22.97
N VAL A 13 7.10 1.26 23.52
CA VAL A 13 7.48 2.46 24.28
C VAL A 13 8.29 2.10 25.52
N ILE A 14 7.87 1.11 26.32
CA ILE A 14 8.61 0.67 27.52
C ILE A 14 10.02 0.19 27.17
N LEU A 15 10.18 -0.57 26.10
CA LEU A 15 11.48 -1.08 25.66
C LEU A 15 12.39 0.04 25.15
N LEU A 16 11.84 1.02 24.44
CA LEU A 16 12.55 2.22 24.03
C LEU A 16 12.96 3.06 25.23
N SER A 17 12.07 3.20 26.23
CA SER A 17 12.37 3.85 27.51
C SER A 17 13.53 3.16 28.25
N LYS A 18 13.59 1.83 28.24
CA LYS A 18 14.73 1.08 28.77
C LYS A 18 16.01 1.30 27.97
N LEU A 19 15.93 1.60 26.67
CA LEU A 19 17.11 1.92 25.86
C LEU A 19 17.75 3.25 26.27
N PHE A 20 16.99 4.22 26.78
CA PHE A 20 17.55 5.50 27.26
C PHE A 20 18.56 5.34 28.40
N THR A 21 18.44 4.29 29.21
CA THR A 21 19.41 4.02 30.29
C THR A 21 20.71 3.44 29.75
N THR A 22 20.68 2.84 28.55
CA THR A 22 21.85 2.19 27.91
C THR A 22 22.63 3.11 26.98
N VAL A 23 22.00 4.13 26.42
CA VAL A 23 22.70 5.17 25.66
C VAL A 23 23.50 6.02 26.67
N GLU A 24 24.76 6.33 26.41
CA GLU A 24 25.55 7.21 27.29
C GLU A 24 25.57 8.65 26.79
N ASP A 25 25.59 8.82 25.47
CA ASP A 25 25.67 10.11 24.79
C ASP A 25 24.38 10.94 24.97
N LYS A 26 24.54 12.17 25.48
CA LYS A 26 23.46 13.15 25.72
C LYS A 26 22.77 13.58 24.42
N PHE A 27 23.51 13.72 23.33
CA PHE A 27 22.96 14.10 22.03
C PHE A 27 22.09 12.98 21.46
N LEU A 28 22.59 11.74 21.51
CA LEU A 28 21.85 10.56 21.07
C LEU A 28 20.58 10.33 21.90
N LYS A 29 20.65 10.52 23.22
CA LYS A 29 19.45 10.49 24.09
C LYS A 29 18.42 11.52 23.66
N ARG A 30 18.83 12.77 23.47
CA ARG A 30 17.89 13.84 23.06
C ARG A 30 17.23 13.50 21.73
N LYS A 31 18.01 13.04 20.75
CA LYS A 31 17.49 12.67 19.44
C LYS A 31 16.54 11.46 19.51
N LEU A 32 16.85 10.46 20.34
CA LEU A 32 15.95 9.33 20.59
C LEU A 32 14.65 9.78 21.25
N TYR A 33 14.71 10.74 22.18
CA TYR A 33 13.53 11.32 22.82
C TYR A 33 12.63 12.03 21.80
N GLU A 34 13.21 12.89 20.95
CA GLU A 34 12.46 13.57 19.89
C GLU A 34 11.77 12.56 18.97
N LYS A 35 12.47 11.51 18.52
CA LYS A 35 11.88 10.46 17.67
C LYS A 35 10.83 9.61 18.38
N LEU A 36 11.02 9.32 19.66
CA LEU A 36 10.01 8.62 20.45
C LEU A 36 8.76 9.50 20.64
N SER A 37 8.94 10.80 20.88
CA SER A 37 7.85 11.77 21.02
C SER A 37 7.05 11.88 19.72
N ASP A 38 7.73 11.95 18.57
CA ASP A 38 7.09 11.93 17.24
C ASP A 38 6.29 10.64 17.03
N PHE A 39 6.80 9.50 17.50
CA PHE A 39 6.14 8.19 17.39
C PHE A 39 4.89 8.10 18.27
N VAL A 40 4.98 8.54 19.52
CA VAL A 40 3.84 8.58 20.45
C VAL A 40 2.75 9.53 19.93
N SER A 41 3.14 10.71 19.43
CA SER A 41 2.20 11.70 18.90
C SER A 41 1.45 11.15 17.69
N ALA A 42 2.16 10.55 16.73
CA ALA A 42 1.53 9.94 15.56
C ALA A 42 0.57 8.80 15.92
N PHE A 43 0.89 8.01 16.94
CA PHE A 43 -0.01 6.95 17.42
C PHE A 43 -1.27 7.50 18.08
N MET A 44 -1.14 8.56 18.89
CA MET A 44 -2.29 9.20 19.54
C MET A 44 -3.21 9.88 18.53
N GLU A 45 -2.64 10.54 17.51
CA GLU A 45 -3.40 11.12 16.40
C GLU A 45 -4.14 10.04 15.61
N GLN A 46 -3.49 8.90 15.33
CA GLN A 46 -4.13 7.76 14.66
C GLN A 46 -5.31 7.21 15.46
N LYS A 47 -5.19 7.16 16.79
CA LYS A 47 -6.26 6.66 17.66
C LYS A 47 -7.38 7.67 17.88
N SER A 48 -7.08 8.98 17.79
CA SER A 48 -8.07 10.05 17.98
C SER A 48 -8.87 10.37 16.73
N ALA A 49 -8.41 9.99 15.54
CA ALA A 49 -9.09 10.30 14.29
C ALA A 49 -10.22 9.32 13.98
N SER A 50 -11.41 9.85 13.72
CA SER A 50 -12.53 9.10 13.14
C SER A 50 -12.23 8.74 11.67
N SER A 51 -12.77 7.60 11.23
CA SER A 51 -12.45 6.78 10.05
C SER A 51 -12.19 7.46 8.70
N SER A 52 -12.52 8.74 8.51
CA SER A 52 -12.44 9.46 7.23
C SER A 52 -11.08 10.08 6.92
N ALA A 53 -10.19 10.26 7.92
CA ALA A 53 -8.86 10.87 7.75
C ALA A 53 -7.70 9.86 7.75
N SER A 54 -8.01 8.57 7.61
CA SER A 54 -7.10 7.47 7.95
C SER A 54 -5.80 7.44 7.14
N HIS A 55 -5.84 7.71 5.84
CA HIS A 55 -4.71 7.42 4.95
C HIS A 55 -3.47 8.32 5.20
N ASN A 56 -3.66 9.58 5.60
CA ASN A 56 -2.52 10.49 5.88
C ASN A 56 -1.96 10.27 7.28
N ILE A 57 -2.81 9.96 8.25
CA ILE A 57 -2.42 9.75 9.65
C ILE A 57 -1.69 8.40 9.77
N ASP A 58 -2.14 7.41 9.01
CA ASP A 58 -1.48 6.12 8.87
C ASP A 58 -0.09 6.22 8.25
N LEU A 59 0.05 7.07 7.21
CA LEU A 59 1.35 7.37 6.61
C LEU A 59 2.29 8.06 7.59
N ASN A 60 1.79 8.98 8.41
CA ASN A 60 2.57 9.65 9.46
C ASN A 60 3.09 8.67 10.51
N LEU A 61 2.25 7.77 11.02
CA LEU A 61 2.69 6.75 11.96
C LEU A 61 3.74 5.82 11.34
N LYS A 62 3.54 5.41 10.09
CA LYS A 62 4.49 4.57 9.36
C LYS A 62 5.84 5.27 9.17
N ASN A 63 5.82 6.54 8.79
CA ASN A 63 7.04 7.35 8.64
C ASN A 63 7.75 7.55 9.97
N SER A 64 7.01 7.84 11.04
CA SER A 64 7.56 7.99 12.39
C SER A 64 8.19 6.68 12.90
N THR A 65 7.53 5.54 12.65
CA THR A 65 8.06 4.20 12.96
C THR A 65 9.35 3.90 12.19
N ASN A 66 9.42 4.25 10.90
CA ASN A 66 10.63 4.06 10.09
C ASN A 66 11.78 4.95 10.59
N ASN A 67 11.52 6.23 10.83
CA ASN A 67 12.53 7.16 11.35
C ASN A 67 13.13 6.69 12.68
N LEU A 68 12.29 6.09 13.53
CA LEU A 68 12.73 5.52 14.79
C LEU A 68 13.56 4.25 14.59
N LEU A 69 13.18 3.37 13.65
CA LEU A 69 13.97 2.19 13.27
C LEU A 69 15.34 2.58 12.70
N ASP A 70 15.39 3.56 11.80
CA ASP A 70 16.63 4.06 11.21
C ASP A 70 17.55 4.66 12.29
N HIS A 71 16.96 5.37 13.27
CA HIS A 71 17.72 5.90 14.39
C HIS A 71 18.26 4.79 15.31
N LEU A 72 17.48 3.73 15.54
CA LEU A 72 17.97 2.56 16.29
C LEU A 72 19.09 1.84 15.54
N GLU A 73 19.00 1.70 14.22
CA GLU A 73 20.08 1.13 13.41
C GLU A 73 21.35 1.96 13.48
N TYR A 74 21.22 3.29 13.38
CA TYR A 74 22.32 4.22 13.61
C TYR A 74 22.93 4.09 15.01
N LEU A 75 22.10 3.96 16.04
CA LEU A 75 22.56 3.68 17.41
C LEU A 75 23.26 2.33 17.52
N ALA A 76 22.82 1.31 16.78
CA ALA A 76 23.48 0.00 16.74
C ALA A 76 24.91 0.11 16.19
N HIS A 77 25.09 0.90 15.13
CA HIS A 77 26.38 1.10 14.48
C HIS A 77 27.37 1.88 15.33
N ILE A 78 26.89 2.82 16.15
CA ILE A 78 27.74 3.69 16.97
C ILE A 78 27.94 3.12 18.37
N SER A 79 26.98 2.34 18.86
CA SER A 79 27.08 1.65 20.13
C SER A 79 28.17 0.59 20.06
N LYS A 80 29.30 0.87 20.72
CA LYS A 80 30.32 -0.14 21.02
C LYS A 80 29.86 -1.15 22.08
N ASN A 81 28.73 -0.90 22.74
CA ASN A 81 28.19 -1.68 23.86
C ASN A 81 27.04 -2.60 23.44
N ASN A 82 26.70 -3.54 24.34
CA ASN A 82 25.68 -4.57 24.25
C ASN A 82 24.52 -4.24 23.30
N VAL A 83 24.56 -4.83 22.11
CA VAL A 83 23.57 -4.64 21.03
C VAL A 83 22.20 -5.26 21.39
N THR A 84 22.16 -6.12 22.40
CA THR A 84 20.98 -6.91 22.78
C THR A 84 19.72 -6.09 23.10
N PRO A 85 19.76 -5.05 23.97
CA PRO A 85 18.57 -4.23 24.26
C PRO A 85 18.07 -3.48 23.02
N LEU A 86 18.98 -3.09 22.13
CA LEU A 86 18.68 -2.38 20.90
C LEU A 86 18.02 -3.29 19.87
N LEU A 87 18.52 -4.52 19.68
CA LEU A 87 17.90 -5.53 18.82
C LEU A 87 16.51 -5.94 19.33
N ILE A 88 16.32 -6.01 20.66
CA ILE A 88 15.01 -6.28 21.26
C ILE A 88 14.04 -5.13 20.99
N ALA A 89 14.47 -3.87 21.10
CA ALA A 89 13.64 -2.71 20.77
C ALA A 89 13.26 -2.69 19.28
N GLN A 90 14.23 -2.92 18.38
CA GLN A 90 13.99 -3.02 16.93
C GLN A 90 13.01 -4.15 16.60
N ARG A 91 13.20 -5.34 17.17
CA ARG A 91 12.30 -6.49 16.95
C ARG A 91 10.86 -6.15 17.34
N ASN A 92 10.64 -5.44 18.44
CA ASN A 92 9.29 -5.09 18.88
C ASN A 92 8.65 -4.01 18.01
N LEU A 93 9.42 -3.00 17.58
CA LEU A 93 8.95 -2.01 16.59
C LEU A 93 8.57 -2.66 15.25
N LEU A 94 9.36 -3.64 14.79
CA LEU A 94 9.03 -4.39 13.57
C LEU A 94 7.76 -5.24 13.74
N LYS A 95 7.57 -5.87 14.90
CA LYS A 95 6.31 -6.57 15.21
C LYS A 95 5.12 -5.62 15.22
N PHE A 96 5.28 -4.43 15.80
CA PHE A 96 4.25 -3.39 15.79
C PHE A 96 3.91 -2.95 14.36
N LYS A 97 4.92 -2.64 13.55
CA LYS A 97 4.76 -2.28 12.13
C LYS A 97 4.06 -3.37 11.33
N LEU A 98 4.43 -4.63 11.53
CA LEU A 98 3.81 -5.76 10.84
C LEU A 98 2.35 -5.93 11.25
N HIS A 99 2.04 -5.80 12.54
CA HIS A 99 0.66 -5.84 13.02
C HIS A 99 -0.21 -4.77 12.38
N HIS A 100 0.32 -3.55 12.33
CA HIS A 100 -0.36 -2.39 11.76
C HIS A 100 -0.62 -2.55 10.25
N ILE A 101 0.35 -3.05 9.49
CA ILE A 101 0.17 -3.39 8.06
C ILE A 101 -0.88 -4.49 7.86
N LEU A 102 -0.88 -5.53 8.69
CA LEU A 102 -1.87 -6.61 8.59
C LEU A 102 -3.28 -6.10 8.87
N LYS A 103 -3.44 -5.27 9.91
CA LYS A 103 -4.73 -4.66 10.27
C LYS A 103 -5.33 -3.83 9.13
N GLN A 104 -4.53 -2.99 8.45
CA GLN A 104 -5.01 -2.22 7.30
C GLN A 104 -5.52 -3.09 6.14
N ASN A 105 -4.91 -4.26 5.94
CA ASN A 105 -5.32 -5.19 4.89
C ASN A 105 -6.61 -5.96 5.24
N GLU A 106 -6.94 -6.09 6.53
CA GLU A 106 -8.21 -6.68 6.98
C GLU A 106 -9.36 -5.68 6.91
N GLU A 107 -9.15 -4.44 7.33
CA GLU A 107 -10.18 -3.38 7.24
C GLU A 107 -10.57 -3.06 5.78
N GLY A 108 -9.64 -3.20 4.82
CA GLY A 108 -9.93 -3.06 3.39
C GLY A 108 -10.75 -4.21 2.76
N LYS A 109 -11.01 -5.31 3.49
CA LYS A 109 -11.80 -6.46 2.99
C LYS A 109 -13.26 -6.46 3.44
N THR A 110 -13.61 -5.73 4.50
CA THR A 110 -14.96 -5.77 5.09
C THR A 110 -15.99 -4.85 4.43
N ASP A 111 -15.58 -3.84 3.64
CA ASP A 111 -16.50 -2.85 3.07
C ASP A 111 -17.10 -3.20 1.70
N LYS A 112 -17.06 -4.47 1.27
CA LYS A 112 -17.64 -4.90 -0.03
C LYS A 112 -18.84 -5.84 0.06
N THR A 113 -19.39 -6.11 1.23
CA THR A 113 -20.48 -7.10 1.37
C THR A 113 -21.71 -6.61 2.14
N SER A 114 -22.01 -5.31 2.08
CA SER A 114 -23.27 -4.77 2.62
C SER A 114 -23.75 -3.58 1.81
N ASN A 115 -24.11 -3.81 0.54
CA ASN A 115 -25.06 -2.96 -0.20
C ASN A 115 -25.54 -3.67 -1.47
N THR A 116 -26.20 -4.82 -1.31
CA THR A 116 -27.02 -5.43 -2.36
C THR A 116 -28.17 -6.19 -1.71
N GLN A 117 -28.99 -5.51 -0.91
CA GLN A 117 -30.29 -6.01 -0.45
C GLN A 117 -31.07 -4.88 0.26
N GLN A 118 -31.46 -3.83 -0.47
CA GLN A 118 -32.61 -2.99 -0.12
C GLN A 118 -32.95 -2.01 -1.24
N SER A 119 -33.81 -2.45 -2.17
CA SER A 119 -34.76 -1.60 -2.90
C SER A 119 -35.55 -2.52 -3.83
N LEU A 120 -36.45 -3.29 -3.23
CA LEU A 120 -37.52 -3.94 -3.96
C LEU A 120 -38.70 -4.11 -3.01
N GLU A 121 -39.44 -3.03 -2.80
CA GLU A 121 -40.87 -3.07 -2.53
C GLU A 121 -41.48 -1.66 -2.50
N ARG A 122 -42.67 -1.56 -3.10
CA ARG A 122 -43.62 -0.43 -3.18
C ARG A 122 -43.42 0.54 -4.35
N LEU A 123 -44.17 0.31 -5.43
CA LEU A 123 -45.46 1.00 -5.66
C LEU A 123 -46.21 0.37 -6.85
N VAL A 124 -47.34 -0.27 -6.54
CA VAL A 124 -48.54 -0.45 -7.38
C VAL A 124 -49.50 0.66 -6.89
N SER A 125 -50.35 1.37 -7.64
CA SER A 125 -50.96 1.33 -8.99
C SER A 125 -50.70 2.69 -9.70
N GLU A 126 -51.03 2.99 -10.96
CA GLU A 126 -52.24 2.74 -11.76
C GLU A 126 -51.95 3.17 -13.23
N HIS A 127 -52.52 2.46 -14.20
CA HIS A 127 -52.55 2.77 -15.65
C HIS A 127 -53.52 3.95 -15.97
N PRO A 128 -53.63 4.52 -17.21
CA PRO A 128 -53.42 3.87 -18.52
C PRO A 128 -52.82 4.72 -19.67
N ALA A 129 -52.45 3.98 -20.74
CA ALA A 129 -52.48 4.28 -22.18
C ALA A 129 -51.91 5.62 -22.72
N THR A 130 -50.98 5.54 -23.68
CA THR A 130 -51.25 5.77 -25.13
C THR A 130 -49.99 5.43 -25.94
N GLU A 131 -50.23 4.93 -27.15
CA GLU A 131 -49.35 4.46 -28.22
C GLU A 131 -48.21 5.43 -28.60
N THR A 132 -47.10 4.93 -29.17
CA THR A 132 -46.67 5.17 -30.57
C THR A 132 -45.17 4.80 -30.79
N GLU A 133 -44.94 4.04 -31.87
CA GLU A 133 -43.73 3.90 -32.71
C GLU A 133 -42.39 3.33 -32.20
N LEU A 134 -42.18 2.09 -32.66
CA LEU A 134 -40.90 1.48 -33.02
C LEU A 134 -40.16 2.29 -34.09
N VAL A 135 -38.93 2.72 -33.81
CA VAL A 135 -37.90 2.92 -34.85
C VAL A 135 -36.61 2.21 -34.47
N LEU A 136 -36.32 1.22 -35.30
CA LEU A 136 -35.12 0.42 -35.43
C LEU A 136 -33.96 1.30 -35.94
N SER A 137 -32.81 1.33 -35.23
CA SER A 137 -31.54 1.58 -35.92
C SER A 137 -30.37 0.84 -35.26
N LYS A 138 -29.59 0.24 -36.15
CA LYS A 138 -28.58 -0.80 -35.95
C LYS A 138 -27.29 -0.21 -35.38
N GLN A 139 -26.64 -0.91 -34.45
CA GLN A 139 -25.23 -1.36 -34.56
C GLN A 139 -24.79 -2.20 -33.33
N LYS A 140 -24.43 -3.46 -33.61
CA LYS A 140 -23.64 -4.40 -32.78
C LYS A 140 -22.15 -4.26 -33.21
N PRO A 141 -21.16 -4.88 -32.54
CA PRO A 141 -21.09 -5.42 -31.17
C PRO A 141 -19.78 -5.03 -30.45
N THR A 142 -19.76 -4.92 -29.12
CA THR A 142 -18.46 -5.06 -28.41
C THR A 142 -18.63 -5.70 -27.04
N LEU A 143 -18.27 -6.98 -26.99
CA LEU A 143 -17.98 -7.76 -25.79
C LEU A 143 -16.70 -7.22 -25.14
N LEU A 144 -16.78 -6.17 -24.30
CA LEU A 144 -15.67 -5.78 -23.42
C LEU A 144 -16.21 -5.26 -22.08
N ALA A 145 -16.90 -6.14 -21.36
CA ALA A 145 -17.19 -5.97 -19.95
C ALA A 145 -16.57 -7.12 -19.15
N GLN A 146 -15.25 -7.30 -19.29
CA GLN A 146 -14.49 -8.15 -18.39
C GLN A 146 -13.21 -7.46 -17.97
N ARG A 147 -13.03 -7.40 -16.64
CA ARG A 147 -11.83 -7.02 -15.89
C ARG A 147 -11.59 -5.53 -15.61
N ARG A 148 -12.57 -4.91 -14.97
CA ARG A 148 -12.26 -4.04 -13.82
C ARG A 148 -11.90 -4.93 -12.64
N ASN A 149 -10.63 -5.32 -12.48
CA ASN A 149 -10.16 -5.91 -11.24
C ASN A 149 -8.80 -5.33 -10.84
N ASN A 150 -8.75 -4.80 -9.61
CA ASN A 150 -7.59 -4.51 -8.77
C ASN A 150 -7.04 -3.06 -8.80
N PHE A 151 -7.91 -2.12 -8.44
CA PHE A 151 -7.50 -0.94 -7.66
C PHE A 151 -7.53 -1.31 -6.17
N GLY A 152 -6.38 -1.63 -5.62
CA GLY A 152 -6.20 -1.93 -4.20
C GLY A 152 -4.71 -2.01 -3.88
N THR A 153 -4.32 -1.29 -2.83
CA THR A 153 -3.04 -1.36 -2.08
C THR A 153 -1.76 -1.10 -2.84
N GLY A 154 -1.10 0.04 -2.56
CA GLY A 154 0.37 0.24 -2.47
C GLY A 154 1.32 -0.19 -3.59
N ILE A 155 0.84 -0.83 -4.65
CA ILE A 155 1.67 -1.41 -5.70
C ILE A 155 2.11 -0.27 -6.61
N THR A 156 3.42 -0.02 -6.62
CA THR A 156 4.03 0.98 -7.49
C THR A 156 3.72 0.64 -8.95
N THR A 157 3.65 1.65 -9.80
CA THR A 157 3.49 1.49 -11.27
C THR A 157 4.40 0.40 -11.85
N LYS A 158 5.63 0.33 -11.31
CA LYS A 158 6.67 -0.61 -11.69
C LYS A 158 6.28 -2.06 -11.38
N GLU A 159 5.75 -2.31 -10.20
CA GLU A 159 5.25 -3.63 -9.80
C GLU A 159 3.98 -4.02 -10.57
N ARG A 160 3.12 -3.06 -10.94
CA ARG A 160 1.96 -3.35 -11.81
C ARG A 160 2.40 -3.82 -13.20
N ILE A 161 3.35 -3.12 -13.82
CA ILE A 161 3.91 -3.48 -15.12
C ILE A 161 4.58 -4.86 -15.05
N PHE A 162 5.37 -5.11 -14.00
CA PHE A 162 5.99 -6.41 -13.78
C PHE A 162 4.96 -7.54 -13.63
N ASN A 163 3.93 -7.34 -12.79
CA ASN A 163 2.87 -8.33 -12.58
C ASN A 163 2.04 -8.60 -13.85
N TYR A 164 1.89 -7.60 -14.71
CA TYR A 164 1.25 -7.76 -16.02
C TYR A 164 2.09 -8.66 -16.93
N ILE A 165 3.38 -8.35 -17.12
CA ILE A 165 4.30 -9.15 -17.95
C ILE A 165 4.51 -10.56 -17.38
N LYS A 166 4.38 -10.74 -16.06
CA LYS A 166 4.40 -12.07 -15.43
C LYS A 166 3.19 -12.93 -15.80
N LYS A 167 2.01 -12.32 -16.02
CA LYS A 167 0.77 -13.05 -16.33
C LYS A 167 0.64 -13.37 -17.81
N THR A 168 1.20 -12.53 -18.68
CA THR A 168 1.23 -12.73 -20.12
C THR A 168 2.68 -12.82 -20.57
N PRO A 169 3.23 -14.01 -20.84
CA PRO A 169 4.59 -14.09 -21.36
C PRO A 169 4.66 -13.47 -22.76
N ASP A 170 5.81 -12.90 -23.11
CA ASP A 170 6.12 -12.35 -24.43
C ASP A 170 5.28 -11.13 -24.85
N VAL A 171 5.28 -10.10 -23.99
CA VAL A 171 4.48 -8.89 -24.22
C VAL A 171 5.23 -7.87 -25.06
N ARG A 172 4.59 -7.33 -26.10
CA ARG A 172 5.16 -6.23 -26.87
C ARG A 172 5.09 -4.91 -26.10
N THR A 173 6.06 -4.03 -26.33
CA THR A 173 6.07 -2.67 -25.77
C THR A 173 4.76 -1.91 -26.02
N LYS A 174 4.13 -2.08 -27.19
CA LYS A 174 2.86 -1.42 -27.51
C LYS A 174 1.70 -1.92 -26.63
N ASP A 175 1.68 -3.21 -26.32
CA ASP A 175 0.60 -3.81 -25.51
C ASP A 175 0.71 -3.34 -24.06
N VAL A 176 1.93 -3.25 -23.53
CA VAL A 176 2.18 -2.64 -22.21
C VAL A 176 1.74 -1.17 -22.21
N LEU A 177 2.04 -0.40 -23.25
CA LEU A 177 1.63 1.01 -23.32
C LEU A 177 0.11 1.17 -23.40
N ASN A 178 -0.59 0.26 -24.07
CA ASN A 178 -2.05 0.28 -24.17
C ASN A 178 -2.71 -0.08 -22.83
N GLU A 179 -2.20 -1.12 -22.15
CA GLU A 179 -2.67 -1.53 -20.83
C GLU A 179 -2.49 -0.40 -19.80
N PHE A 180 -1.34 0.28 -19.86
CA PHE A 180 -1.00 1.38 -18.96
C PHE A 180 -1.22 2.75 -19.60
N SER A 181 -2.24 2.89 -20.47
CA SER A 181 -2.56 4.14 -21.18
C SER A 181 -2.94 5.31 -20.26
N ALA A 182 -3.36 5.03 -19.03
CA ALA A 182 -3.57 6.04 -18.00
C ALA A 182 -2.26 6.74 -17.54
N LEU A 183 -1.10 6.18 -17.88
CA LEU A 183 0.22 6.73 -17.57
C LEU A 183 0.89 7.29 -18.82
N SER A 184 1.76 8.28 -18.64
CA SER A 184 2.59 8.77 -19.75
C SER A 184 3.46 7.64 -20.30
N GLY A 185 3.49 7.51 -21.63
CA GLY A 185 4.36 6.53 -22.29
C GLY A 185 5.84 6.65 -21.91
N ARG A 186 6.29 7.86 -21.52
CA ARG A 186 7.65 8.08 -20.97
C ARG A 186 7.84 7.40 -19.61
N THR A 187 6.84 7.47 -18.74
CA THR A 187 6.85 6.82 -17.41
C THR A 187 6.84 5.30 -17.52
N VAL A 188 6.06 4.74 -18.46
CA VAL A 188 6.01 3.30 -18.72
C VAL A 188 7.36 2.81 -19.25
N LYS A 189 7.95 3.49 -20.24
CA LYS A 189 9.28 3.15 -20.76
C LYS A 189 10.38 3.24 -19.71
N ARG A 190 10.33 4.27 -18.85
CA ARG A 190 11.27 4.41 -17.72
C ARG A 190 11.15 3.24 -16.75
N SER A 191 9.92 2.87 -16.38
CA SER A 191 9.66 1.75 -15.46
C SER A 191 10.13 0.41 -16.05
N LEU A 192 9.89 0.18 -17.34
CA LEU A 192 10.41 -0.98 -18.07
C LEU A 192 11.93 -1.03 -18.07
N LYS A 193 12.60 0.10 -18.35
CA LYS A 193 14.07 0.18 -18.31
C LYS A 193 14.60 -0.19 -16.93
N GLU A 194 14.05 0.41 -15.88
CA GLU A 194 14.53 0.14 -14.53
C GLU A 194 14.23 -1.30 -14.04
N LEU A 195 13.22 -1.99 -14.60
CA LEU A 195 12.96 -3.41 -14.34
C LEU A 195 13.96 -4.33 -15.06
N ILE A 196 14.43 -3.93 -16.23
CA ILE A 196 15.47 -4.63 -16.99
C ILE A 196 16.81 -4.44 -16.29
N ASP A 197 17.14 -3.20 -15.91
CA ASP A 197 18.38 -2.88 -15.19
C ASP A 197 18.44 -3.62 -13.84
N GLY A 198 17.29 -3.85 -13.20
CA GLY A 198 17.18 -4.65 -11.98
C GLY A 198 17.17 -6.17 -12.18
N GLY A 199 17.26 -6.67 -13.42
CA GLY A 199 17.29 -8.10 -13.74
C GLY A 199 15.95 -8.84 -13.63
N PHE A 200 14.84 -8.14 -13.40
CA PHE A 200 13.51 -8.74 -13.26
C PHE A 200 12.87 -9.06 -14.61
N LEU A 201 13.24 -8.32 -15.66
CA LEU A 201 12.74 -8.51 -17.02
C LEU A 201 13.90 -8.70 -18.00
N ARG A 202 13.70 -9.58 -18.97
CA ARG A 202 14.56 -9.70 -20.16
C ARG A 202 13.88 -9.04 -21.34
N LYS A 203 14.67 -8.28 -22.08
CA LYS A 203 14.25 -7.65 -23.34
C LYS A 203 14.69 -8.53 -24.50
N ARG A 204 13.76 -8.87 -25.39
CA ARG A 204 14.04 -9.50 -26.69
C ARG A 204 13.62 -8.53 -27.79
N SER A 205 14.49 -8.31 -28.76
CA SER A 205 14.14 -7.60 -29.99
C SER A 205 13.92 -8.63 -31.10
N ASP A 206 12.77 -8.55 -31.75
CA ASP A 206 12.46 -9.34 -32.95
C ASP A 206 12.06 -8.36 -34.07
N GLY A 207 13.01 -8.12 -34.98
CA GLY A 207 12.92 -7.06 -35.99
C GLY A 207 12.68 -5.67 -35.39
N ILE A 208 11.57 -5.04 -35.77
CA ILE A 208 11.16 -3.69 -35.31
C ILE A 208 10.43 -3.75 -33.95
N ALA A 209 10.02 -4.95 -33.52
CA ALA A 209 9.27 -5.13 -32.28
C ALA A 209 10.17 -5.46 -31.09
N VAL A 210 9.79 -4.93 -29.93
CA VAL A 210 10.47 -5.17 -28.66
C VAL A 210 9.50 -5.88 -27.73
N TYR A 211 9.92 -7.05 -27.27
CA TYR A 211 9.21 -7.95 -26.38
C TYR A 211 9.88 -8.01 -25.02
N TYR A 212 9.08 -8.28 -23.99
CA TYR A 212 9.53 -8.46 -22.62
C TYR A 212 9.05 -9.79 -22.06
N THR A 213 9.97 -10.49 -21.39
CA THR A 213 9.70 -11.72 -20.66
C THR A 213 10.24 -11.58 -19.24
N CYS A 214 9.68 -12.32 -18.28
CA CYS A 214 10.28 -12.41 -16.95
C CYS A 214 11.65 -13.10 -17.05
N GLY A 215 12.62 -12.58 -16.28
CA GLY A 215 14.04 -12.94 -16.35
C GLY A 215 14.44 -14.19 -15.60
#